data_AF-A0A7S0LMH3-F1
#
_entry.id   AF-A0A7S0LMH3-F1
#
_cell.length_a   1.000
_cell.length_b   1.000
_cell.length_c   1.000
_cell.angle_alpha   90.00
_cell.angle_beta   90.00
_cell.angle_gamma   90.00
#
_symmetry.space_group_name_H-M   'P 1'
#
loop_
_entity.id
_entity.type
_entity.pdbx_description
1 polymer ?
#
loop_
_entity_poly.entity_id
_entity_poly.type
_entity_poly.pdbx_seq_one_letter_code
_entity_poly.pdbx_strand_id
1 'polypeptide(L)'
;MMTPEERERAVQDMMAKATLEERKQMKAQQEQMKRELEQASPEERQQMAREAHMMRELGVFCKTLLPDSADPDKPIGTVAVLAAMAECSSFEALSMAIKSLEMEKQKAVVRTFITMEQALLKHATEADATALRELKIKPEKKRPLLLLLWVMYKNKTPDAVELDEHVQQYVDAGRSFATQLFMRAQVALPRQRLVQPTLAVSRTAALFVNELWSHEDDDCKRRMAEILAPADTPDAGLPYPKLELKARTVKTLELEQGNAGDLNSVSCSVPAVGFPGQSISVQVELVRLHAGLGNSAPVANCEANPQGILEAYWLYIEGHMPGGKPNALLAAKPLTVTDLTVSSCTSAPNFVAPKEAGEYKVTAHIASTSVVGCDMSLTLSFQVEEDDVPALDDVPVA
;
A
#
# COMPACT_ATOMS: atom_id res chain seq x y z
N MET A 1 16.05 3.01 -21.00
CA MET A 1 15.79 1.56 -21.15
C MET A 1 17.12 0.87 -21.21
N MET A 2 17.33 -0.24 -20.49
CA MET A 2 18.53 -1.07 -20.73
C MET A 2 18.30 -1.95 -21.95
N THR A 3 19.25 -1.95 -22.89
CA THR A 3 19.25 -2.85 -24.05
C THR A 3 19.46 -4.31 -23.60
N PRO A 4 19.13 -5.31 -24.44
CA PRO A 4 19.41 -6.72 -24.14
C PRO A 4 20.88 -6.98 -23.79
N GLU A 5 21.80 -6.29 -24.47
CA GLU A 5 23.25 -6.35 -24.22
C GLU A 5 23.65 -5.73 -22.87
N GLU A 6 22.98 -4.65 -22.46
CA GLU A 6 23.19 -4.03 -21.14
C GLU A 6 22.66 -4.90 -20.00
N ARG A 7 21.61 -5.69 -20.23
CA ARG A 7 21.12 -6.69 -19.27
C ARG A 7 22.07 -7.86 -19.13
N GLU A 8 22.63 -8.36 -20.24
CA GLU A 8 23.66 -9.40 -20.18
C GLU A 8 24.89 -8.92 -19.43
N ARG A 9 25.34 -7.68 -19.66
CA ARG A 9 26.44 -7.08 -18.88
C ARG A 9 26.11 -6.90 -17.41
N ALA A 10 24.90 -6.43 -17.06
CA ALA A 10 24.51 -6.28 -15.66
C ALA A 10 24.41 -7.62 -14.91
N VAL A 11 23.95 -8.67 -15.60
CA VAL A 11 23.93 -10.05 -15.09
C VAL A 11 25.35 -10.60 -14.97
N GLN A 12 26.22 -10.34 -15.94
CA GLN A 12 27.64 -10.72 -15.87
C GLN A 12 28.37 -10.00 -14.73
N ASP A 13 28.08 -8.72 -14.48
CA ASP A 13 28.64 -7.95 -13.38
C ASP A 13 28.13 -8.41 -12.01
N MET A 14 26.84 -8.79 -11.90
CA MET A 14 26.31 -9.45 -10.69
C MET A 14 26.96 -10.81 -10.47
N MET A 15 27.10 -11.62 -11.52
CA MET A 15 27.81 -12.89 -11.46
C MET A 15 29.28 -12.70 -11.09
N ALA A 16 29.92 -11.60 -11.48
CA ALA A 16 31.31 -11.29 -11.14
C ALA A 16 31.51 -10.86 -9.68
N LYS A 17 30.46 -10.36 -9.01
CA LYS A 17 30.50 -9.92 -7.60
C LYS A 17 29.98 -10.96 -6.60
N ALA A 18 29.23 -11.96 -7.05
CA ALA A 18 28.69 -13.02 -6.22
C ALA A 18 29.74 -14.07 -5.83
N THR A 19 29.53 -14.72 -4.68
CA THR A 19 30.33 -15.87 -4.20
C THR A 19 30.21 -17.08 -5.13
N LEU A 20 31.13 -18.04 -5.01
CA LEU A 20 31.19 -19.19 -5.93
C LEU A 20 29.95 -20.11 -5.83
N GLU A 21 29.33 -20.19 -4.65
CA GLU A 21 28.07 -20.92 -4.42
C GLU A 21 26.87 -20.16 -5.01
N GLU A 22 26.77 -18.85 -4.80
CA GLU A 22 25.71 -18.01 -5.39
C GLU A 22 25.77 -18.01 -6.92
N ARG A 23 26.96 -18.03 -7.52
CA ARG A 23 27.12 -18.19 -8.99
C ARG A 23 26.59 -19.53 -9.49
N LYS A 24 26.86 -20.62 -8.77
CA LYS A 24 26.33 -21.95 -9.13
C LYS A 24 24.82 -22.00 -8.99
N GLN A 25 24.26 -21.45 -7.92
CA GLN A 25 22.81 -21.36 -7.72
C GLN A 25 22.12 -20.49 -8.77
N MET A 26 22.67 -19.31 -9.09
CA MET A 26 22.12 -18.45 -10.14
C MET A 26 22.21 -19.07 -11.54
N LYS A 27 23.30 -19.78 -11.87
CA LYS A 27 23.40 -20.52 -13.14
C LYS A 27 22.40 -21.67 -13.20
N ALA A 28 22.25 -22.42 -12.10
CA ALA A 28 21.27 -23.49 -12.01
C ALA A 28 19.83 -22.95 -12.15
N GLN A 29 19.50 -21.83 -11.49
CA GLN A 29 18.22 -21.15 -11.64
C GLN A 29 17.99 -20.63 -13.06
N GLN A 30 19.02 -20.08 -13.73
CA GLN A 30 18.91 -19.63 -15.13
C GLN A 30 18.68 -20.79 -16.09
N GLU A 31 19.41 -21.90 -15.94
CA GLU A 31 19.22 -23.09 -16.77
C GLU A 31 17.87 -23.75 -16.50
N GLN A 32 17.43 -23.80 -15.25
CA GLN A 32 16.11 -24.30 -14.87
C GLN A 32 15.00 -23.42 -15.47
N MET A 33 15.08 -22.10 -15.32
CA MET A 33 14.12 -21.16 -15.89
C MET A 33 14.09 -21.24 -17.42
N LYS A 34 15.24 -21.45 -18.07
CA LYS A 34 15.32 -21.65 -19.52
C LYS A 34 14.64 -22.96 -19.95
N ARG A 35 14.85 -24.06 -19.22
CA ARG A 35 14.18 -25.35 -19.46
C ARG A 35 12.67 -25.27 -19.23
N GLU A 36 12.24 -24.59 -18.16
CA GLU A 36 10.84 -24.33 -17.88
C GLU A 36 10.19 -23.49 -18.99
N LEU A 37 10.88 -22.47 -19.51
CA LEU A 37 10.42 -21.71 -20.69
C LEU A 37 10.33 -22.57 -21.95
N GLU A 38 11.31 -23.44 -22.21
CA GLU A 38 11.32 -24.33 -23.36
C GLU A 38 10.22 -25.40 -23.30
N GLN A 39 9.85 -25.86 -22.10
CA GLN A 39 8.81 -26.86 -21.87
C GLN A 39 7.40 -26.27 -21.66
N ALA A 40 7.30 -24.97 -21.31
CA ALA A 40 6.04 -24.28 -21.11
C ALA A 40 5.22 -24.16 -22.39
N SER A 41 3.91 -24.34 -22.25
CA SER A 41 2.92 -24.09 -23.29
C SER A 41 2.94 -22.61 -23.74
N PRO A 42 2.42 -22.30 -24.95
CA PRO A 42 2.31 -20.91 -25.41
C PRO A 42 1.56 -20.00 -24.44
N GLU A 43 0.54 -20.52 -23.76
CA GLU A 43 -0.25 -19.80 -22.76
C GLU A 43 0.56 -19.50 -21.50
N GLU A 44 1.28 -20.48 -20.96
CA GLU A 44 2.18 -20.31 -19.81
C GLU A 44 3.30 -19.32 -20.12
N ARG A 45 3.88 -19.38 -21.34
CA ARG A 45 4.88 -18.40 -21.78
C ARG A 45 4.32 -16.99 -21.83
N GLN A 46 3.09 -16.84 -22.31
CA GLN A 46 2.43 -15.54 -22.34
C GLN A 46 2.12 -15.03 -20.92
N GLN A 47 1.72 -15.91 -20.01
CA GLN A 47 1.50 -15.57 -18.60
C GLN A 47 2.80 -15.14 -17.91
N MET A 48 3.89 -15.90 -18.08
CA MET A 48 5.21 -15.54 -17.58
C MET A 48 5.70 -14.19 -18.14
N ALA A 49 5.48 -13.93 -19.43
CA ALA A 49 5.85 -12.65 -20.03
C ALA A 49 5.04 -11.48 -19.44
N ARG A 50 3.72 -11.66 -19.23
CA ARG A 50 2.87 -10.67 -18.56
C ARG A 50 3.32 -10.42 -17.12
N GLU A 51 3.66 -11.47 -16.39
CA GLU A 51 4.12 -11.36 -15.02
C GLU A 51 5.47 -10.66 -14.91
N ALA A 52 6.43 -11.04 -15.76
CA ALA A 52 7.74 -10.40 -15.83
C ALA A 52 7.64 -8.92 -16.23
N HIS A 53 6.71 -8.59 -17.14
CA HIS A 53 6.40 -7.21 -17.49
C HIS A 53 5.88 -6.44 -16.28
N MET A 54 4.86 -6.97 -15.60
CA MET A 54 4.28 -6.32 -14.43
C MET A 54 5.26 -6.16 -13.27
N MET A 55 6.19 -7.11 -13.06
CA MET A 55 7.25 -6.95 -12.06
C MET A 55 8.24 -5.83 -12.41
N ARG A 56 8.49 -5.58 -13.70
CA ARG A 56 9.29 -4.43 -14.15
C ARG A 56 8.56 -3.12 -13.88
N GLU A 57 7.27 -3.07 -14.19
CA GLU A 57 6.42 -1.89 -13.95
C GLU A 57 6.36 -1.56 -12.46
N LEU A 58 6.20 -2.58 -11.61
CA LEU A 58 6.27 -2.45 -10.15
C LEU A 58 7.61 -1.89 -9.69
N GLY A 59 8.72 -2.34 -10.27
CA GLY A 59 10.05 -1.80 -9.98
C GLY A 59 10.18 -0.31 -10.31
N VAL A 60 9.64 0.12 -11.45
CA VAL A 60 9.60 1.56 -11.83
C VAL A 60 8.72 2.33 -10.85
N PHE A 61 7.51 1.84 -10.58
CA PHE A 61 6.56 2.47 -9.68
C PHE A 61 7.14 2.68 -8.27
N CYS A 62 7.68 1.63 -7.65
CA CYS A 62 8.29 1.72 -6.33
C CYS A 62 9.51 2.66 -6.30
N LYS A 63 10.30 2.68 -7.38
CA LYS A 63 11.48 3.57 -7.48
C LYS A 63 11.07 5.04 -7.58
N THR A 64 9.99 5.34 -8.30
CA THR A 64 9.47 6.71 -8.43
C THR A 64 8.83 7.21 -7.14
N LEU A 65 8.30 6.30 -6.32
CA LEU A 65 7.71 6.60 -5.01
C LEU A 65 8.71 6.61 -3.85
N LEU A 66 10.01 6.58 -4.12
CA LEU A 66 10.97 6.76 -3.03
C LEU A 66 10.77 8.13 -2.37
N PRO A 67 10.79 8.20 -1.03
CA PRO A 67 10.65 9.47 -0.31
C PRO A 67 11.73 10.47 -0.72
N ASP A 68 11.44 11.77 -0.55
CA ASP A 68 12.44 12.81 -0.74
C ASP A 68 13.58 12.62 0.28
N SER A 69 14.82 12.57 -0.20
CA SER A 69 15.99 12.47 0.67
C SER A 69 16.12 13.63 1.68
N ALA A 70 15.56 14.80 1.36
CA ALA A 70 15.58 15.97 2.23
C ALA A 70 14.46 15.95 3.28
N ASP A 71 13.35 15.28 2.99
CA ASP A 71 12.19 15.17 3.89
C ASP A 71 11.51 13.80 3.72
N PRO A 72 12.17 12.73 4.22
CA PRO A 72 11.80 11.34 3.93
C PRO A 72 10.52 10.88 4.64
N ASP A 73 10.12 11.59 5.70
CA ASP A 73 8.91 11.29 6.48
C ASP A 73 7.69 12.11 6.02
N LYS A 74 7.86 12.96 5.00
CA LYS A 74 6.76 13.72 4.41
C LYS A 74 5.69 12.78 3.82
N PRO A 75 4.41 12.98 4.18
CA PRO A 75 3.32 12.24 3.58
C PRO A 75 3.29 12.37 2.06
N ILE A 76 3.18 11.24 1.37
CA ILE A 76 3.02 11.19 -0.08
C ILE A 76 1.53 11.28 -0.41
N GLY A 77 1.15 12.29 -1.19
CA GLY A 77 -0.23 12.51 -1.61
C GLY A 77 -0.68 11.64 -2.77
N THR A 78 -2.00 11.53 -2.95
CA THR A 78 -2.66 10.75 -4.02
C THR A 78 -2.16 11.10 -5.42
N VAL A 79 -2.04 12.39 -5.75
CA VAL A 79 -1.52 12.84 -7.06
C VAL A 79 -0.12 12.31 -7.33
N ALA A 80 0.75 12.26 -6.31
CA ALA A 80 2.11 11.74 -6.47
C ALA A 80 2.12 10.22 -6.73
N VAL A 81 1.22 9.47 -6.07
CA VAL A 81 1.02 8.04 -6.34
C VAL A 81 0.57 7.80 -7.77
N LEU A 82 -0.45 8.50 -8.25
CA LEU A 82 -0.94 8.35 -9.62
C LEU A 82 0.06 8.86 -10.67
N ALA A 83 0.84 9.90 -10.35
CA ALA A 83 1.91 10.38 -11.22
C ALA A 83 3.01 9.32 -11.36
N ALA A 84 3.38 8.63 -10.26
CA ALA A 84 4.33 7.52 -10.32
C ALA A 84 3.80 6.35 -11.16
N MET A 85 2.48 6.10 -11.17
CA MET A 85 1.88 5.14 -12.09
C MET A 85 2.01 5.57 -13.54
N ALA A 86 1.77 6.84 -13.85
CA ALA A 86 1.89 7.37 -15.21
C ALA A 86 3.32 7.21 -15.79
N GLU A 87 4.35 7.09 -14.95
CA GLU A 87 5.72 6.82 -15.38
C GLU A 87 5.95 5.38 -15.90
N CYS A 88 5.09 4.42 -15.54
CA CYS A 88 5.15 3.03 -16.01
C CYS A 88 5.00 2.93 -17.54
N SER A 89 5.65 1.95 -18.17
CA SER A 89 5.68 1.83 -19.64
C SER A 89 4.32 1.45 -20.25
N SER A 90 3.45 0.80 -19.46
CA SER A 90 2.06 0.54 -19.82
C SER A 90 1.27 1.84 -20.08
N PHE A 91 1.56 2.89 -19.32
CA PHE A 91 0.96 4.21 -19.53
C PHE A 91 1.66 5.04 -20.61
N GLU A 92 2.88 4.67 -21.00
CA GLU A 92 3.51 5.20 -22.21
C GLU A 92 2.79 4.70 -23.46
N ALA A 93 2.45 3.41 -23.52
CA ALA A 93 1.62 2.86 -24.59
C ALA A 93 0.24 3.56 -24.66
N LEU A 94 -0.37 3.80 -23.50
CA LEU A 94 -1.61 4.57 -23.40
C LEU A 94 -1.46 6.00 -23.94
N SER A 95 -0.37 6.68 -23.56
CA SER A 95 -0.06 8.03 -24.05
C SER A 95 0.09 8.07 -25.57
N MET A 96 0.76 7.08 -26.16
CA MET A 96 0.91 6.97 -27.61
C MET A 96 -0.43 6.73 -28.31
N ALA A 97 -1.30 5.91 -27.73
CA ALA A 97 -2.64 5.67 -28.25
C ALA A 97 -3.51 6.94 -28.19
N ILE A 98 -3.44 7.69 -27.09
CA ILE A 98 -4.12 9.00 -26.95
C ILE A 98 -3.61 9.98 -28.01
N LYS A 99 -2.28 10.05 -28.24
CA LYS A 99 -1.70 10.92 -29.28
C LYS A 99 -2.19 10.55 -30.67
N SER A 100 -2.31 9.26 -30.99
CA SER A 100 -2.88 8.81 -32.27
C SER A 100 -4.32 9.30 -32.44
N LEU A 101 -5.13 9.18 -31.39
CA LEU A 101 -6.52 9.65 -31.40
C LEU A 101 -6.61 11.19 -31.49
N GLU A 102 -5.68 11.92 -30.85
CA GLU A 102 -5.55 13.38 -31.01
C GLU A 102 -5.16 13.76 -32.45
N MET A 103 -4.42 12.93 -33.20
CA MET A 103 -4.16 13.23 -34.61
C MET A 103 -5.40 13.04 -35.50
N GLU A 104 -6.26 12.06 -35.17
CA GLU A 104 -7.47 11.75 -35.96
C GLU A 104 -8.65 12.68 -35.65
N LYS A 105 -8.92 12.93 -34.36
CA LYS A 105 -10.10 13.67 -33.88
C LYS A 105 -9.76 15.03 -33.24
N GLN A 106 -8.49 15.43 -33.28
CA GLN A 106 -7.84 16.64 -32.74
C GLN A 106 -8.66 17.53 -31.80
N LYS A 107 -9.63 18.29 -32.34
CA LYS A 107 -10.41 19.26 -31.55
C LYS A 107 -11.23 18.63 -30.44
N ALA A 108 -11.79 17.43 -30.64
CA ALA A 108 -12.65 16.80 -29.65
C ALA A 108 -11.84 16.26 -28.47
N VAL A 109 -10.83 15.42 -28.73
CA VAL A 109 -10.02 14.76 -27.69
C VAL A 109 -9.24 15.79 -26.86
N VAL A 110 -8.61 16.77 -27.51
CA VAL A 110 -7.87 17.83 -26.80
C VAL A 110 -8.82 18.62 -25.90
N ARG A 111 -10.03 18.94 -26.38
CA ARG A 111 -11.05 19.65 -25.58
C ARG A 111 -11.48 18.82 -24.38
N THR A 112 -11.72 17.51 -24.54
CA THR A 112 -12.08 16.61 -23.42
C THR A 112 -11.04 16.69 -22.30
N PHE A 113 -9.75 16.61 -22.62
CA PHE A 113 -8.71 16.68 -21.59
C PHE A 113 -8.53 18.07 -20.96
N ILE A 114 -8.74 19.15 -21.73
CA ILE A 114 -8.74 20.51 -21.16
C ILE A 114 -9.90 20.66 -20.18
N THR A 115 -11.12 20.23 -20.58
CA THR A 115 -12.29 20.26 -19.71
C THR A 115 -12.10 19.40 -18.47
N MET A 116 -11.51 18.21 -18.62
CA MET A 116 -11.18 17.31 -17.52
C MET A 116 -10.22 17.95 -16.52
N GLU A 117 -9.13 18.56 -17.00
CA GLU A 117 -8.19 19.27 -16.13
C GLU A 117 -8.86 20.43 -15.40
N GLN A 118 -9.68 21.23 -16.10
CA GLN A 118 -10.41 22.34 -15.48
C GLN A 118 -11.42 21.86 -14.42
N ALA A 119 -12.14 20.77 -14.70
CA ALA A 119 -13.07 20.17 -13.75
C ALA A 119 -12.33 19.66 -12.51
N LEU A 120 -11.21 18.95 -12.69
CA LEU A 120 -10.37 18.49 -11.59
C LEU A 120 -9.84 19.68 -10.76
N LEU A 121 -9.27 20.71 -11.38
CA LEU A 121 -8.74 21.87 -10.66
C LEU A 121 -9.80 22.67 -9.89
N LYS A 122 -11.07 22.55 -10.29
CA LYS A 122 -12.21 23.23 -9.65
C LYS A 122 -12.83 22.40 -8.53
N HIS A 123 -12.90 21.08 -8.68
CA HIS A 123 -13.67 20.20 -7.80
C HIS A 123 -12.81 19.27 -6.93
N ALA A 124 -11.51 19.13 -7.24
CA ALA A 124 -10.59 18.33 -6.44
C ALA A 124 -10.44 18.88 -5.02
N THR A 125 -9.95 18.04 -4.11
CA THR A 125 -9.49 18.52 -2.80
C THR A 125 -8.42 19.59 -3.00
N GLU A 126 -8.28 20.54 -2.06
CA GLU A 126 -7.26 21.59 -2.21
C GLU A 126 -5.84 21.01 -2.30
N ALA A 127 -5.58 19.91 -1.58
CA ALA A 127 -4.32 19.18 -1.63
C ALA A 127 -4.05 18.62 -3.03
N ASP A 128 -5.02 17.93 -3.64
CA ASP A 128 -4.86 17.36 -4.99
C ASP A 128 -4.81 18.44 -6.07
N ALA A 129 -5.63 19.50 -5.95
CA ALA A 129 -5.62 20.62 -6.89
C ALA A 129 -4.27 21.35 -6.86
N THR A 130 -3.73 21.60 -5.67
CA THR A 130 -2.39 22.20 -5.50
C THR A 130 -1.31 21.29 -6.06
N ALA A 131 -1.32 20.01 -5.70
CA ALA A 131 -0.37 19.04 -6.21
C ALA A 131 -0.42 18.96 -7.74
N LEU A 132 -1.60 18.96 -8.36
CA LEU A 132 -1.76 18.93 -9.81
C LEU A 132 -1.21 20.21 -10.50
N ARG A 133 -1.37 21.39 -9.89
CA ARG A 133 -0.81 22.65 -10.41
C ARG A 133 0.71 22.69 -10.33
N GLU A 134 1.27 22.19 -9.24
CA GLU A 134 2.70 22.22 -8.95
C GLU A 134 3.48 21.07 -9.62
N LEU A 135 2.77 20.02 -10.05
CA LEU A 135 3.39 18.83 -10.61
C LEU A 135 4.15 19.13 -11.90
N LYS A 136 5.47 18.97 -11.84
CA LYS A 136 6.37 19.06 -13.00
C LYS A 136 6.40 17.73 -13.75
N ILE A 137 5.30 17.39 -14.41
CA ILE A 137 5.18 16.19 -15.22
C ILE A 137 5.40 16.48 -16.71
N LYS A 138 5.99 15.53 -17.44
CA LYS A 138 6.14 15.67 -18.88
C LYS A 138 4.76 15.69 -19.57
N PRO A 139 4.56 16.48 -20.64
CA PRO A 139 3.28 16.58 -21.32
C PRO A 139 2.67 15.23 -21.72
N GLU A 140 3.50 14.30 -22.16
CA GLU A 140 3.09 12.95 -22.55
C GLU A 140 2.57 12.10 -21.38
N LYS A 141 2.97 12.39 -20.15
CA LYS A 141 2.52 11.66 -18.96
C LYS A 141 1.31 12.32 -18.28
N LYS A 142 1.05 13.60 -18.59
CA LYS A 142 -0.09 14.37 -18.06
C LYS A 142 -1.44 13.76 -18.44
N ARG A 143 -1.62 13.34 -19.71
CA ARG A 143 -2.90 12.78 -20.18
C ARG A 143 -3.30 11.49 -19.43
N PRO A 144 -2.43 10.47 -19.32
CA PRO A 144 -2.70 9.31 -18.46
C PRO A 144 -3.01 9.67 -17.00
N LEU A 145 -2.26 10.60 -16.41
CA LEU A 145 -2.51 11.05 -15.04
C LEU A 145 -3.91 11.66 -14.88
N LEU A 146 -4.33 12.51 -15.82
CA LEU A 146 -5.67 13.11 -15.81
C LEU A 146 -6.77 12.03 -15.90
N LEU A 147 -6.58 10.98 -16.70
CA LEU A 147 -7.52 9.86 -16.76
C LEU A 147 -7.62 9.14 -15.41
N LEU A 148 -6.49 8.88 -14.75
CA LEU A 148 -6.47 8.22 -13.44
C LEU A 148 -7.14 9.06 -12.35
N LEU A 149 -6.85 10.36 -12.33
CA LEU A 149 -7.52 11.30 -11.42
C LEU A 149 -9.01 11.40 -11.73
N TRP A 150 -9.37 11.39 -13.02
CA TRP A 150 -10.76 11.41 -13.44
C TRP A 150 -11.54 10.20 -12.91
N VAL A 151 -10.95 9.00 -12.90
CA VAL A 151 -11.59 7.80 -12.32
C VAL A 151 -12.02 8.05 -10.87
N MET A 152 -11.19 8.72 -10.07
CA MET A 152 -11.49 9.02 -8.66
C MET A 152 -12.54 10.13 -8.49
N TYR A 153 -12.58 11.08 -9.43
CA TYR A 153 -13.38 12.30 -9.30
C TYR A 153 -14.65 12.32 -10.15
N LYS A 154 -14.84 11.40 -11.10
CA LYS A 154 -15.98 11.41 -12.04
C LYS A 154 -17.33 11.53 -11.35
N ASN A 155 -17.44 10.92 -10.18
CA ASN A 155 -18.60 10.90 -9.32
C ASN A 155 -18.92 12.27 -8.69
N LYS A 156 -17.92 13.11 -8.48
CA LYS A 156 -18.04 14.49 -8.01
C LYS A 156 -18.36 15.48 -9.13
N THR A 157 -18.15 15.07 -10.37
CA THR A 157 -18.23 15.92 -11.57
C THR A 157 -18.97 15.22 -12.73
N PRO A 158 -20.14 14.58 -12.50
CA PRO A 158 -20.75 13.67 -13.47
C PRO A 158 -21.05 14.31 -14.82
N ASP A 159 -21.41 15.60 -14.84
CA ASP A 159 -21.79 16.32 -16.06
C ASP A 159 -20.64 17.15 -16.67
N ALA A 160 -19.45 17.12 -16.07
CA ALA A 160 -18.37 18.01 -16.48
C ALA A 160 -17.60 17.49 -17.70
N VAL A 161 -17.53 16.16 -17.89
CA VAL A 161 -16.67 15.55 -18.91
C VAL A 161 -17.41 14.40 -19.58
N GLU A 162 -17.77 14.59 -20.85
CA GLU A 162 -18.24 13.51 -21.72
C GLU A 162 -17.04 12.81 -22.36
N LEU A 163 -16.96 11.48 -22.20
CA LEU A 163 -15.91 10.65 -22.78
C LEU A 163 -16.40 9.98 -24.07
N ASP A 164 -15.60 10.10 -25.14
CA ASP A 164 -15.76 9.26 -26.34
C ASP A 164 -15.45 7.80 -25.99
N GLU A 165 -16.08 6.86 -26.69
CA GLU A 165 -15.91 5.41 -26.48
C GLU A 165 -14.43 4.98 -26.47
N HIS A 166 -13.60 5.56 -27.32
CA HIS A 166 -12.16 5.24 -27.37
C HIS A 166 -11.44 5.71 -26.10
N VAL A 167 -11.82 6.88 -25.57
CA VAL A 167 -11.25 7.39 -24.32
C VAL A 167 -11.74 6.57 -23.12
N GLN A 168 -12.98 6.09 -23.15
CA GLN A 168 -13.50 5.18 -22.13
C GLN A 168 -12.73 3.86 -22.10
N GLN A 169 -12.41 3.27 -23.26
CA GLN A 169 -11.57 2.06 -23.33
C GLN A 169 -10.19 2.27 -22.68
N TYR A 170 -9.60 3.46 -22.84
CA TYR A 170 -8.33 3.81 -22.19
C TYR A 170 -8.46 3.97 -20.67
N VAL A 171 -9.59 4.51 -20.20
CA VAL A 171 -9.90 4.57 -18.77
C VAL A 171 -9.99 3.16 -18.19
N ASP A 172 -10.72 2.26 -18.85
CA ASP A 172 -10.93 0.89 -18.36
C ASP A 172 -9.62 0.08 -18.35
N ALA A 173 -8.80 0.21 -19.41
CA ALA A 173 -7.47 -0.40 -19.47
C ALA A 173 -6.52 0.15 -18.39
N GLY A 174 -6.51 1.47 -18.20
CA GLY A 174 -5.72 2.13 -17.17
C GLY A 174 -6.14 1.71 -15.77
N ARG A 175 -7.45 1.58 -15.52
CA ARG A 175 -8.01 1.10 -14.25
C ARG A 175 -7.57 -0.32 -13.95
N SER A 176 -7.74 -1.24 -14.91
CA SER A 176 -7.36 -2.65 -14.73
C SER A 176 -5.86 -2.80 -14.39
N PHE A 177 -5.01 -2.05 -15.10
CA PHE A 177 -3.57 -2.04 -14.84
C PHE A 177 -3.23 -1.43 -13.47
N ALA A 178 -3.80 -0.27 -13.13
CA ALA A 178 -3.57 0.40 -11.86
C ALA A 178 -3.96 -0.49 -10.66
N THR A 179 -5.12 -1.16 -10.73
CA THR A 179 -5.56 -2.10 -9.69
C THR A 179 -4.56 -3.24 -9.48
N GLN A 180 -4.07 -3.86 -10.57
CA GLN A 180 -3.06 -4.92 -10.47
C GLN A 180 -1.75 -4.42 -9.88
N LEU A 181 -1.34 -3.20 -10.25
CA LEU A 181 -0.13 -2.57 -9.74
C LEU A 181 -0.25 -2.27 -8.24
N PHE A 182 -1.40 -1.72 -7.79
CA PHE A 182 -1.69 -1.48 -6.37
C PHE A 182 -1.59 -2.77 -5.55
N MET A 183 -2.25 -3.84 -5.99
CA MET A 183 -2.23 -5.14 -5.26
C MET A 183 -0.79 -5.65 -5.07
N ARG A 184 0.06 -5.52 -6.08
CA ARG A 184 1.47 -5.95 -5.98
C ARG A 184 2.32 -5.00 -5.12
N ALA A 185 2.07 -3.69 -5.23
CA ALA A 185 2.77 -2.68 -4.45
C ALA A 185 2.51 -2.81 -2.94
N GLN A 186 1.30 -3.20 -2.54
CA GLN A 186 0.94 -3.47 -1.15
C GLN A 186 1.82 -4.54 -0.48
N VAL A 187 2.41 -5.46 -1.26
CA VAL A 187 3.35 -6.47 -0.75
C VAL A 187 4.80 -6.03 -0.90
N ALA A 188 5.14 -5.34 -1.99
CA ALA A 188 6.52 -4.99 -2.33
C ALA A 188 7.08 -3.82 -1.51
N LEU A 189 6.29 -2.76 -1.27
CA LEU A 189 6.76 -1.58 -0.54
C LEU A 189 7.06 -1.85 0.94
N PRO A 190 6.22 -2.61 1.68
CA PRO A 190 6.56 -2.97 3.07
C PRO A 190 7.89 -3.70 3.21
N ARG A 191 8.26 -4.54 2.24
CA ARG A 191 9.54 -5.27 2.25
C ARG A 191 10.75 -4.35 2.13
N GLN A 192 10.58 -3.16 1.57
CA GLN A 192 11.62 -2.13 1.48
C GLN A 192 11.70 -1.26 2.75
N ARG A 193 10.84 -1.52 3.74
CA ARG A 193 10.74 -0.78 5.00
C ARG A 193 10.37 0.71 4.86
N LEU A 194 9.75 1.09 3.74
CA LEU A 194 9.37 2.48 3.45
C LEU A 194 7.97 2.78 4.00
N VAL A 195 7.88 3.72 4.93
CA VAL A 195 6.62 4.05 5.63
C VAL A 195 5.66 4.82 4.72
N GLN A 196 6.03 6.03 4.31
CA GLN A 196 5.14 6.92 3.57
C GLN A 196 4.64 6.35 2.23
N PRO A 197 5.49 5.68 1.40
CA PRO A 197 5.02 5.05 0.17
C PRO A 197 4.02 3.92 0.43
N THR A 198 4.25 3.11 1.47
CA THR A 198 3.35 2.01 1.84
C THR A 198 1.97 2.55 2.22
N LEU A 199 1.91 3.55 3.11
CA LEU A 199 0.65 4.14 3.54
C LEU A 199 -0.09 4.85 2.39
N ALA A 200 0.64 5.60 1.56
CA ALA A 200 0.07 6.33 0.43
C ALA A 200 -0.54 5.39 -0.62
N VAL A 201 0.13 4.27 -0.92
CA VAL A 201 -0.37 3.24 -1.84
C VAL A 201 -1.62 2.58 -1.30
N SER A 202 -1.66 2.21 -0.01
CA SER A 202 -2.85 1.59 0.58
C SER A 202 -4.08 2.51 0.55
N ARG A 203 -3.91 3.77 0.94
CA ARG A 203 -4.98 4.79 0.89
C ARG A 203 -5.45 5.06 -0.53
N THR A 204 -4.52 5.31 -1.45
CA THR A 204 -4.85 5.61 -2.84
C THR A 204 -5.55 4.44 -3.53
N ALA A 205 -5.16 3.20 -3.22
CA ALA A 205 -5.82 2.01 -3.76
C ALA A 205 -7.31 1.95 -3.37
N ALA A 206 -7.65 2.22 -2.11
CA ALA A 206 -9.03 2.23 -1.64
C ALA A 206 -9.86 3.31 -2.35
N LEU A 207 -9.31 4.52 -2.50
CA LEU A 207 -9.97 5.59 -3.26
C LEU A 207 -10.19 5.22 -4.73
N PHE A 208 -9.15 4.69 -5.37
CA PHE A 208 -9.15 4.41 -6.80
C PHE A 208 -10.10 3.27 -7.18
N VAL A 209 -10.11 2.18 -6.41
CA VAL A 209 -10.96 1.01 -6.68
C VAL A 209 -12.45 1.37 -6.55
N ASN A 210 -12.79 2.20 -5.55
CA ASN A 210 -14.15 2.64 -5.26
C ASN A 210 -14.58 3.91 -5.99
N GLU A 211 -13.70 4.51 -6.81
CA GLU A 211 -14.00 5.74 -7.57
C GLU A 211 -14.40 6.91 -6.66
N LEU A 212 -13.68 7.04 -5.54
CA LEU A 212 -13.81 8.05 -4.50
C LEU A 212 -12.57 8.94 -4.47
N TRP A 213 -12.65 10.12 -3.85
CA TRP A 213 -11.60 11.14 -3.95
C TRP A 213 -10.91 11.53 -2.65
N SER A 214 -11.48 11.21 -1.48
CA SER A 214 -10.85 11.55 -0.20
C SER A 214 -11.30 10.63 0.93
N HIS A 215 -10.37 10.31 1.85
CA HIS A 215 -10.68 9.59 3.09
C HIS A 215 -11.34 10.48 4.15
N GLU A 216 -11.16 11.79 4.03
CA GLU A 216 -11.61 12.76 5.03
C GLU A 216 -12.97 13.36 4.68
N ASP A 217 -13.33 13.38 3.39
CA ASP A 217 -14.58 13.96 2.90
C ASP A 217 -15.80 13.10 3.27
N ASP A 218 -16.77 13.72 3.94
CA ASP A 218 -17.99 13.04 4.40
C ASP A 218 -18.88 12.57 3.24
N ASP A 219 -18.83 13.23 2.08
CA ASP A 219 -19.52 12.76 0.87
C ASP A 219 -18.92 11.44 0.37
N CYS A 220 -17.60 11.27 0.47
CA CYS A 220 -16.95 9.99 0.14
C CYS A 220 -17.35 8.89 1.11
N LYS A 221 -17.40 9.18 2.42
CA LYS A 221 -17.82 8.20 3.44
C LYS A 221 -19.27 7.78 3.23
N ARG A 222 -20.16 8.72 2.89
CA ARG A 222 -21.56 8.43 2.56
C ARG A 222 -21.68 7.52 1.34
N ARG A 223 -20.99 7.86 0.24
CA ARG A 223 -20.96 7.02 -0.97
C ARG A 223 -20.37 5.64 -0.70
N MET A 224 -19.32 5.56 0.11
CA MET A 224 -18.75 4.27 0.52
C MET A 224 -19.79 3.42 1.27
N ALA A 225 -20.60 4.03 2.15
CA ALA A 225 -21.69 3.32 2.83
C ALA A 225 -22.76 2.82 1.83
N GLU A 226 -23.10 3.61 0.81
CA GLU A 226 -24.02 3.21 -0.28
C GLU A 226 -23.44 2.07 -1.14
N ILE A 227 -22.12 2.08 -1.39
CA ILE A 227 -21.39 1.02 -2.09
C ILE A 227 -21.43 -0.29 -1.29
N LEU A 228 -21.20 -0.21 0.03
CA LEU A 228 -21.21 -1.38 0.92
C LEU A 228 -22.61 -1.95 1.14
N ALA A 229 -23.62 -1.11 1.22
CA ALA A 229 -25.02 -1.50 1.40
C ALA A 229 -25.92 -0.80 0.36
N PRO A 230 -25.97 -1.32 -0.89
CA PRO A 230 -26.80 -0.74 -1.94
C PRO A 230 -28.27 -0.76 -1.57
N ALA A 231 -28.99 0.33 -1.87
CA ALA A 231 -30.41 0.49 -1.55
C ALA A 231 -31.30 -0.59 -2.19
N ASP A 232 -30.88 -1.17 -3.31
CA ASP A 232 -31.61 -2.21 -4.03
C ASP A 232 -31.46 -3.60 -3.39
N THR A 233 -30.46 -3.78 -2.51
CA THR A 233 -30.17 -5.04 -1.82
C THR A 233 -29.74 -4.81 -0.35
N PRO A 234 -30.59 -4.18 0.48
CA PRO A 234 -30.21 -3.75 1.83
C PRO A 234 -29.92 -4.91 2.78
N ASP A 235 -30.57 -6.07 2.57
CA ASP A 235 -30.38 -7.27 3.39
C ASP A 235 -29.08 -8.04 3.06
N ALA A 236 -28.40 -7.68 1.96
CA ALA A 236 -27.15 -8.29 1.50
C ALA A 236 -25.92 -7.36 1.69
N GLY A 237 -26.14 -6.15 2.20
CA GLY A 237 -25.09 -5.14 2.36
C GLY A 237 -24.16 -5.40 3.54
N LEU A 238 -22.93 -4.90 3.44
CA LEU A 238 -21.99 -4.81 4.54
C LEU A 238 -22.22 -3.49 5.32
N PRO A 239 -22.30 -3.52 6.66
CA PRO A 239 -22.36 -2.29 7.43
C PRO A 239 -21.07 -1.48 7.25
N TYR A 240 -21.19 -0.15 7.22
CA TYR A 240 -20.01 0.72 7.17
C TYR A 240 -19.14 0.50 8.43
N PRO A 241 -17.83 0.22 8.28
CA PRO A 241 -16.99 -0.12 9.41
C PRO A 241 -16.90 0.96 10.48
N LYS A 242 -17.27 0.59 11.70
CA LYS A 242 -16.99 1.34 12.93
C LYS A 242 -15.89 0.62 13.69
N LEU A 243 -14.72 1.26 13.79
CA LEU A 243 -13.50 0.66 14.32
C LEU A 243 -12.98 1.44 15.53
N GLU A 244 -12.37 0.71 16.46
CA GLU A 244 -11.59 1.27 17.56
C GLU A 244 -10.23 0.56 17.58
N LEU A 245 -9.14 1.32 17.72
CA LEU A 245 -7.78 0.80 17.76
C LEU A 245 -7.23 0.89 19.17
N LYS A 246 -6.86 -0.27 19.73
CA LYS A 246 -6.15 -0.37 21.00
C LYS A 246 -4.78 -0.95 20.74
N ALA A 247 -3.74 -0.37 21.36
CA ALA A 247 -2.41 -0.93 21.26
C ALA A 247 -1.55 -0.60 22.48
N ARG A 248 -0.54 -1.43 22.73
CA ARG A 248 0.48 -1.21 23.76
C ARG A 248 1.79 -1.90 23.40
N THR A 249 2.88 -1.47 24.03
CA THR A 249 4.18 -2.12 23.95
C THR A 249 4.32 -3.11 25.11
N VAL A 250 4.83 -4.31 24.83
CA VAL A 250 5.11 -5.35 25.85
C VAL A 250 6.43 -6.05 25.53
N LYS A 251 7.10 -6.61 26.55
CA LYS A 251 8.22 -7.51 26.29
C LYS A 251 7.70 -8.77 25.59
N THR A 252 8.38 -9.22 24.54
CA THR A 252 7.95 -10.45 23.83
C THR A 252 7.90 -11.65 24.77
N LEU A 253 8.83 -11.76 25.72
CA LEU A 253 8.85 -12.83 26.73
C LEU A 253 7.61 -12.81 27.65
N GLU A 254 7.12 -11.63 28.05
CA GLU A 254 5.91 -11.50 28.89
C GLU A 254 4.67 -11.96 28.12
N LEU A 255 4.62 -11.72 26.81
CA LEU A 255 3.56 -12.19 25.95
C LEU A 255 3.59 -13.71 25.79
N GLU A 256 4.76 -14.30 25.53
CA GLU A 256 4.94 -15.76 25.38
C GLU A 256 4.61 -16.53 26.67
N GLN A 257 4.87 -15.93 27.83
CA GLN A 257 4.56 -16.52 29.14
C GLN A 257 3.10 -16.32 29.57
N GLY A 258 2.27 -15.64 28.76
CA GLY A 258 0.87 -15.33 29.09
C GLY A 258 0.71 -14.29 30.21
N ASN A 259 1.77 -13.56 30.54
CA ASN A 259 1.81 -12.56 31.62
C ASN A 259 1.46 -11.15 31.14
N ALA A 260 1.40 -10.93 29.83
CA ALA A 260 0.89 -9.71 29.22
C ALA A 260 -0.64 -9.65 29.35
N GLY A 261 -1.16 -9.43 30.56
CA GLY A 261 -2.61 -9.44 30.88
C GLY A 261 -3.45 -8.53 29.96
N ASP A 262 -4.77 -8.68 29.83
CA ASP A 262 -5.54 -8.11 28.71
C ASP A 262 -5.36 -6.60 28.42
N LEU A 263 -5.49 -6.23 27.14
CA LEU A 263 -5.52 -4.83 26.65
C LEU A 263 -6.63 -3.98 27.30
N ASN A 264 -7.69 -4.62 27.79
CA ASN A 264 -8.81 -3.98 28.49
C ASN A 264 -8.56 -3.78 30.00
N SER A 265 -7.44 -4.28 30.55
CA SER A 265 -7.12 -4.09 31.96
C SER A 265 -6.59 -2.67 32.21
N VAL A 266 -7.25 -1.96 33.13
CA VAL A 266 -6.96 -0.56 33.51
C VAL A 266 -5.52 -0.36 34.04
N SER A 267 -4.80 -1.44 34.36
CA SER A 267 -3.44 -1.41 34.90
C SER A 267 -2.32 -1.32 33.84
N CYS A 268 -2.62 -1.42 32.54
CA CYS A 268 -1.60 -1.57 31.50
C CYS A 268 -1.32 -0.28 30.69
N SER A 269 -1.18 0.85 31.37
CA SER A 269 -0.73 2.11 30.76
C SER A 269 0.79 2.34 30.82
N VAL A 270 1.55 1.37 31.36
CA VAL A 270 3.00 1.52 31.54
C VAL A 270 3.70 1.08 30.25
N PRO A 271 4.53 1.94 29.63
CA PRO A 271 5.37 1.56 28.50
C PRO A 271 6.25 0.35 28.82
N ALA A 272 6.47 -0.55 27.85
CA ALA A 272 7.46 -1.61 28.02
C ALA A 272 8.85 -1.03 28.30
N VAL A 273 9.59 -1.65 29.23
CA VAL A 273 10.98 -1.30 29.55
C VAL A 273 11.88 -2.46 29.18
N GLY A 274 12.60 -2.40 28.06
CA GLY A 274 13.48 -3.47 27.58
C GLY A 274 14.96 -3.14 27.66
N PHE A 275 15.79 -4.09 27.24
CA PHE A 275 17.24 -3.92 27.09
C PHE A 275 17.67 -3.86 25.61
N PRO A 276 18.86 -3.31 25.30
CA PRO A 276 19.44 -3.33 23.97
C PRO A 276 19.41 -4.71 23.31
N GLY A 277 18.86 -4.79 22.10
CA GLY A 277 18.78 -6.05 21.36
C GLY A 277 17.69 -7.03 21.83
N GLN A 278 16.93 -6.71 22.89
CA GLN A 278 15.80 -7.51 23.32
C GLN A 278 14.63 -7.40 22.33
N SER A 279 13.83 -8.47 22.22
CA SER A 279 12.60 -8.42 21.43
C SER A 279 11.48 -7.71 22.18
N ILE A 280 10.89 -6.71 21.53
CA ILE A 280 9.70 -5.97 21.96
C ILE A 280 8.56 -6.30 21.00
N SER A 281 7.35 -6.46 21.54
CA SER A 281 6.13 -6.69 20.77
C SER A 281 5.19 -5.49 20.89
N VAL A 282 4.53 -5.12 19.79
CA VAL A 282 3.39 -4.19 19.82
C VAL A 282 2.12 -5.03 19.79
N GLN A 283 1.44 -5.16 20.93
CA GLN A 283 0.15 -5.83 20.95
C GLN A 283 -0.92 -4.85 20.47
N VAL A 284 -1.64 -5.23 19.43
CA VAL A 284 -2.69 -4.45 18.78
C VAL A 284 -3.98 -5.23 18.80
N GLU A 285 -5.08 -4.56 19.13
CA GLU A 285 -6.44 -5.04 18.99
C GLU A 285 -7.22 -4.03 18.15
N LEU A 286 -7.72 -4.49 17.00
CA LEU A 286 -8.70 -3.78 16.18
C LEU A 286 -10.08 -4.25 16.61
N VAL A 287 -10.81 -3.39 17.32
CA VAL A 287 -12.19 -3.65 17.76
C VAL A 287 -13.16 -3.22 16.66
N ARG A 288 -14.04 -4.13 16.26
CA ARG A 288 -15.06 -3.96 15.24
C ARG A 288 -16.41 -3.74 15.91
N LEU A 289 -16.72 -2.48 16.21
CA LEU A 289 -17.98 -2.06 16.88
C LEU A 289 -19.24 -2.36 16.06
N HIS A 290 -19.06 -2.67 14.78
CA HIS A 290 -20.10 -3.01 13.83
C HIS A 290 -20.23 -4.52 13.59
N ALA A 291 -19.36 -5.34 14.18
CA ALA A 291 -19.41 -6.79 14.02
C ALA A 291 -20.74 -7.34 14.55
N GLY A 292 -21.36 -8.24 13.77
CA GLY A 292 -22.67 -8.80 14.10
C GLY A 292 -23.85 -7.81 14.01
N LEU A 293 -23.63 -6.56 13.59
CA LEU A 293 -24.72 -5.63 13.28
C LEU A 293 -25.19 -5.83 11.83
N GLY A 294 -26.16 -6.71 11.66
CA GLY A 294 -26.79 -7.05 10.37
C GLY A 294 -27.46 -8.42 10.45
N ASN A 295 -28.39 -8.74 9.55
CA ASN A 295 -28.98 -10.10 9.42
C ASN A 295 -27.98 -11.13 8.86
N SER A 296 -26.68 -10.88 9.02
CA SER A 296 -25.59 -11.55 8.33
C SER A 296 -25.34 -12.92 8.95
N ALA A 297 -25.76 -13.98 8.25
CA ALA A 297 -25.24 -15.32 8.46
C ALA A 297 -23.71 -15.32 8.29
N PRO A 298 -22.98 -16.26 8.95
CA PRO A 298 -21.52 -16.32 8.90
C PRO A 298 -21.07 -16.80 7.52
N VAL A 299 -20.91 -15.89 6.55
CA VAL A 299 -20.42 -16.26 5.23
C VAL A 299 -19.34 -15.28 4.78
N ALA A 300 -18.09 -15.72 4.94
CA ALA A 300 -16.86 -15.09 4.46
C ALA A 300 -16.80 -14.91 2.93
N ASN A 301 -17.67 -15.59 2.19
CA ASN A 301 -17.78 -15.53 0.74
C ASN A 301 -19.16 -15.00 0.40
N CYS A 302 -19.30 -13.68 0.39
CA CYS A 302 -20.55 -13.08 -0.05
C CYS A 302 -20.66 -13.24 -1.59
N GLU A 303 -21.29 -14.32 -2.04
CA GLU A 303 -21.95 -14.34 -3.37
C GLU A 303 -22.95 -13.17 -3.51
N ALA A 304 -23.32 -12.54 -2.38
CA ALA A 304 -24.19 -11.38 -2.30
C ALA A 304 -23.46 -10.02 -2.30
N ASN A 305 -22.13 -9.96 -2.39
CA ASN A 305 -21.40 -8.72 -2.69
C ASN A 305 -20.96 -8.74 -4.17
N PRO A 306 -21.76 -8.20 -5.10
CA PRO A 306 -21.45 -8.22 -6.54
C PRO A 306 -20.16 -7.47 -6.89
N GLN A 307 -19.62 -6.66 -5.97
CA GLN A 307 -18.39 -5.89 -6.15
C GLN A 307 -17.16 -6.57 -5.51
N GLY A 308 -17.34 -7.66 -4.76
CA GLY A 308 -16.23 -8.42 -4.15
C GLY A 308 -15.43 -7.67 -3.09
N ILE A 309 -16.01 -6.61 -2.49
CA ILE A 309 -15.36 -5.83 -1.42
C ILE A 309 -15.31 -6.69 -0.15
N LEU A 310 -14.09 -7.02 0.29
CA LEU A 310 -13.84 -7.70 1.56
C LEU A 310 -13.44 -6.66 2.61
N GLU A 311 -13.95 -6.83 3.84
CA GLU A 311 -13.45 -6.11 5.01
C GLU A 311 -12.05 -6.64 5.34
N ALA A 312 -11.03 -5.96 4.82
CA ALA A 312 -9.64 -6.33 5.01
C ALA A 312 -8.82 -5.11 5.40
N TYR A 313 -7.97 -5.31 6.40
CA TYR A 313 -7.10 -4.28 6.95
C TYR A 313 -5.65 -4.71 6.89
N TRP A 314 -4.76 -3.73 6.88
CA TRP A 314 -3.34 -3.91 7.09
C TRP A 314 -2.91 -3.20 8.37
N LEU A 315 -2.15 -3.91 9.19
CA LEU A 315 -1.41 -3.36 10.30
C LEU A 315 0.02 -3.04 9.85
N TYR A 316 0.41 -1.79 9.99
CA TYR A 316 1.77 -1.31 9.76
C TYR A 316 2.35 -0.76 11.07
N ILE A 317 3.53 -1.22 11.46
CA ILE A 317 4.26 -0.70 12.62
C ILE A 317 5.40 0.17 12.13
N GLU A 318 5.26 1.47 12.32
CA GLU A 318 6.29 2.47 12.06
C GLU A 318 7.18 2.65 13.30
N GLY A 319 8.49 2.52 13.14
CA GLY A 319 9.48 2.88 14.14
C GLY A 319 10.00 4.30 13.90
N HIS A 320 9.94 5.13 14.93
CA HIS A 320 10.46 6.50 14.87
C HIS A 320 11.96 6.46 15.11
N MET A 321 12.75 6.83 14.10
CA MET A 321 14.19 6.66 14.14
C MET A 321 14.87 7.89 14.77
N PRO A 322 15.81 7.71 15.72
CA PRO A 322 16.49 8.83 16.36
C PRO A 322 17.48 9.51 15.39
N GLY A 323 17.83 10.76 15.72
CA GLY A 323 18.93 11.48 15.05
C GLY A 323 18.64 11.90 13.61
N GLY A 324 17.37 12.15 13.27
CA GLY A 324 16.98 12.65 11.94
C GLY A 324 17.09 11.62 10.81
N LYS A 325 17.17 10.33 11.14
CA LYS A 325 17.06 9.25 10.17
C LYS A 325 15.58 9.08 9.76
N PRO A 326 15.30 8.68 8.51
CA PRO A 326 13.94 8.34 8.08
C PRO A 326 13.30 7.31 8.99
N ASN A 327 12.00 7.46 9.26
CA ASN A 327 11.23 6.42 9.92
C ASN A 327 11.21 5.14 9.08
N ALA A 328 11.15 4.00 9.77
CA ALA A 328 11.23 2.70 9.13
C ALA A 328 10.03 1.84 9.50
N LEU A 329 9.55 1.08 8.52
CA LEU A 329 8.53 0.07 8.79
C LEU A 329 9.19 -1.14 9.49
N LEU A 330 8.79 -1.39 10.72
CA LEU A 330 9.26 -2.50 11.55
C LEU A 330 8.48 -3.79 11.24
N ALA A 331 7.19 -3.66 10.97
CA ALA A 331 6.33 -4.78 10.62
C ALA A 331 5.17 -4.37 9.71
N ALA A 332 4.72 -5.32 8.88
CA ALA A 332 3.49 -5.22 8.10
C ALA A 332 2.76 -6.57 8.16
N LYS A 333 1.49 -6.56 8.56
CA LYS A 333 0.69 -7.76 8.71
C LYS A 333 -0.73 -7.52 8.17
N PRO A 334 -1.27 -8.39 7.32
CA PRO A 334 -2.68 -8.35 7.00
C PRO A 334 -3.50 -8.75 8.24
N LEU A 335 -4.58 -8.02 8.49
CA LEU A 335 -5.62 -8.35 9.44
C LEU A 335 -6.88 -8.66 8.63
N THR A 336 -6.98 -9.90 8.17
CA THR A 336 -8.12 -10.36 7.36
C THR A 336 -9.27 -10.75 8.28
N VAL A 337 -10.43 -10.14 8.07
CA VAL A 337 -11.67 -10.54 8.75
C VAL A 337 -12.32 -11.65 7.93
N THR A 338 -12.23 -12.89 8.41
CA THR A 338 -12.89 -14.03 7.76
C THR A 338 -14.31 -14.25 8.26
N ASP A 339 -14.66 -13.72 9.43
CA ASP A 339 -15.99 -13.84 10.01
C ASP A 339 -16.47 -12.46 10.48
N LEU A 340 -17.56 -11.99 9.87
CA LEU A 340 -18.10 -10.66 10.14
C LEU A 340 -18.72 -10.53 11.55
N THR A 341 -18.93 -11.65 12.26
CA THR A 341 -19.40 -11.66 13.66
C THR A 341 -18.28 -11.44 14.67
N VAL A 342 -17.00 -11.61 14.26
CA VAL A 342 -15.85 -11.47 15.15
C VAL A 342 -15.64 -10.01 15.57
N SER A 343 -15.89 -9.69 16.83
CA SER A 343 -15.85 -8.31 17.32
C SER A 343 -14.46 -7.71 17.50
N SER A 344 -13.38 -8.50 17.44
CA SER A 344 -12.02 -7.96 17.43
C SER A 344 -11.00 -8.84 16.70
N CYS A 345 -9.97 -8.20 16.17
CA CYS A 345 -8.82 -8.86 15.55
C CYS A 345 -7.54 -8.43 16.28
N THR A 346 -6.79 -9.38 16.80
CA THR A 346 -5.55 -9.12 17.55
C THR A 346 -4.30 -9.47 16.74
N SER A 347 -3.25 -8.69 16.91
CA SER A 347 -1.92 -8.98 16.34
C SER A 347 -0.82 -8.51 17.28
N ALA A 348 0.32 -9.20 17.28
CA ALA A 348 1.47 -8.85 18.10
C ALA A 348 2.77 -8.91 17.28
N PRO A 349 2.98 -8.02 16.30
CA PRO A 349 4.25 -7.92 15.61
C PRO A 349 5.38 -7.62 16.59
N ASN A 350 6.48 -8.35 16.44
CA ASN A 350 7.69 -8.18 17.22
C ASN A 350 8.80 -7.51 16.41
N PHE A 351 9.68 -6.80 17.10
CA PHE A 351 10.88 -6.18 16.56
C PHE A 351 11.99 -6.21 17.61
N VAL A 352 13.19 -5.80 17.23
CA VAL A 352 14.37 -5.77 18.09
C VAL A 352 14.57 -4.35 18.61
N ALA A 353 14.71 -4.20 19.92
CA ALA A 353 14.99 -2.92 20.57
C ALA A 353 16.30 -2.31 20.05
N PRO A 354 16.37 -0.97 19.90
CA PRO A 354 17.60 -0.27 19.56
C PRO A 354 18.75 -0.58 20.52
N LYS A 355 19.99 -0.34 20.07
CA LYS A 355 21.19 -0.63 20.87
C LYS A 355 21.48 0.42 21.95
N GLU A 356 20.98 1.62 21.74
CA GLU A 356 21.20 2.75 22.65
C GLU A 356 20.06 2.79 23.65
N ALA A 357 20.38 3.17 24.90
CA ALA A 357 19.36 3.41 25.90
C ALA A 357 18.60 4.71 25.59
N GLY A 358 17.32 4.76 25.95
CA GLY A 358 16.47 5.93 25.79
C GLY A 358 14.99 5.60 25.55
N GLU A 359 14.21 6.66 25.41
CA GLU A 359 12.80 6.57 25.06
C GLU A 359 12.63 6.48 23.53
N TYR A 360 11.86 5.48 23.10
CA TYR A 360 11.57 5.25 21.69
C TYR A 360 10.07 5.27 21.44
N LYS A 361 9.69 5.64 20.20
CA LYS A 361 8.29 5.71 19.78
C LYS A 361 8.03 4.78 18.61
N VAL A 362 6.85 4.19 18.61
CA VAL A 362 6.31 3.41 17.49
C VAL A 362 4.90 3.89 17.20
N THR A 363 4.50 3.86 15.94
CA THR A 363 3.11 4.15 15.54
C THR A 363 2.51 2.93 14.87
N ALA A 364 1.40 2.45 15.41
CA ALA A 364 0.58 1.43 14.78
C ALA A 364 -0.40 2.11 13.84
N HIS A 365 -0.38 1.77 12.55
CA HIS A 365 -1.32 2.25 11.55
C HIS A 365 -2.21 1.10 11.09
N ILE A 366 -3.51 1.35 11.06
CA ILE A 366 -4.49 0.52 10.39
C ILE A 366 -4.88 1.23 9.11
N ALA A 367 -4.73 0.56 7.98
CA ALA A 367 -5.22 1.04 6.70
C ALA A 367 -6.05 -0.02 5.99
N SER A 368 -7.13 0.39 5.34
CA SER A 368 -7.87 -0.49 4.43
C SER A 368 -7.48 -0.18 2.98
N THR A 369 -7.43 -1.24 2.17
CA THR A 369 -7.17 -1.14 0.73
C THR A 369 -8.47 -1.23 -0.09
N SER A 370 -9.60 -1.43 0.59
CA SER A 370 -10.92 -1.68 -0.01
C SER A 370 -12.02 -0.78 0.55
N VAL A 371 -11.87 -0.21 1.76
CA VAL A 371 -12.87 0.66 2.39
C VAL A 371 -12.27 2.03 2.70
N VAL A 372 -12.94 3.08 2.23
CA VAL A 372 -12.51 4.47 2.46
C VAL A 372 -13.00 4.98 3.81
N GLY A 373 -12.19 5.80 4.49
CA GLY A 373 -12.60 6.51 5.70
C GLY A 373 -12.56 5.69 7.01
N CYS A 374 -11.75 4.63 7.05
CA CYS A 374 -11.56 3.79 8.23
C CYS A 374 -10.10 3.65 8.69
N ASP A 375 -9.20 4.49 8.16
CA ASP A 375 -7.79 4.48 8.56
C ASP A 375 -7.64 5.03 9.98
N MET A 376 -6.75 4.41 10.76
CA MET A 376 -6.50 4.79 12.15
C MET A 376 -5.01 4.72 12.45
N SER A 377 -4.54 5.54 13.39
CA SER A 377 -3.19 5.43 13.91
C SER A 377 -3.13 5.68 15.41
N LEU A 378 -2.19 5.04 16.08
CA LEU A 378 -1.93 5.21 17.50
C LEU A 378 -0.42 5.16 17.75
N THR A 379 0.12 6.23 18.33
CA THR A 379 1.54 6.32 18.72
C THR A 379 1.72 5.86 20.17
N LEU A 380 2.71 5.00 20.37
CA LEU A 380 3.09 4.41 21.65
C LEU A 380 4.55 4.72 21.95
N SER A 381 4.92 4.69 23.22
CA SER A 381 6.32 4.73 23.65
C SER A 381 6.76 3.42 24.30
N PHE A 382 8.07 3.21 24.34
CA PHE A 382 8.74 2.18 25.14
C PHE A 382 10.11 2.71 25.56
N GLN A 383 10.66 2.16 26.64
CA GLN A 383 11.98 2.51 27.16
C GLN A 383 12.98 1.39 26.87
N VAL A 384 14.21 1.79 26.57
CA VAL A 384 15.38 0.89 26.55
C VAL A 384 16.34 1.37 27.62
N GLU A 385 16.64 0.51 28.59
CA GLU A 385 17.57 0.81 29.69
C GLU A 385 18.95 0.21 29.41
N GLU A 386 20.01 0.77 29.99
CA GLU A 386 21.34 0.18 29.90
C GLU A 386 21.33 -1.23 30.52
N ASP A 387 21.98 -2.18 29.84
CA ASP A 387 22.16 -3.52 30.37
C ASP A 387 23.33 -3.47 31.37
N ASP A 388 23.02 -3.21 32.64
CA ASP A 388 24.01 -3.09 33.74
C ASP A 388 24.67 -4.43 34.11
N VAL A 389 24.52 -5.49 33.30
CA VAL A 389 25.20 -6.76 33.55
C VAL A 389 26.70 -6.55 33.35
N PRO A 390 27.53 -6.67 34.41
CA PRO A 390 28.97 -6.59 34.26
C PRO A 390 29.41 -7.66 33.27
N ALA A 391 30.33 -7.33 32.37
CA ALA A 391 31.04 -8.34 31.61
C ALA A 391 31.51 -9.41 32.62
N LEU A 392 31.10 -10.66 32.42
CA LEU A 392 31.66 -11.78 33.15
C LEU A 392 33.13 -11.86 32.73
N ASP A 393 33.97 -11.07 33.37
CA ASP A 393 35.41 -11.18 33.27
C ASP A 393 35.76 -12.64 33.59
N ASP A 394 36.54 -13.24 32.69
CA ASP A 394 37.03 -14.60 32.76
C ASP A 394 37.45 -14.95 34.19
N VAL A 395 36.60 -15.70 34.90
CA VAL A 395 37.00 -16.34 36.15
C VAL A 395 38.10 -17.32 35.76
N PRO A 396 39.35 -17.12 36.21
CA PRO A 396 40.38 -18.10 35.95
C PRO A 396 39.95 -19.38 36.65
N VAL A 397 39.75 -20.44 35.87
CA VAL A 397 39.56 -21.79 36.42
C VAL A 397 40.83 -22.10 37.23
N ALA A 398 40.67 -22.13 38.56
CA ALA A 398 41.72 -22.51 39.49
C ALA A 398 41.93 -24.03 39.51
#